data_AF-A0A292ZCF4-F1
#
_entry.id   AF-A0A292ZCF4-F1
#
_cell.length_a   1.000
_cell.length_b   1.000
_cell.length_c   1.000
_cell.angle_alpha   90.00
_cell.angle_beta   90.00
_cell.angle_gamma   90.00
#
_symmetry.space_group_name_H-M   'P 1'
#
loop_
_entity.id
_entity.type
_entity.pdbx_description
1 polymer ?
#
loop_
_entity_poly.entity_id
_entity_poly.type
_entity_poly.pdbx_seq_one_letter_code
_entity_poly.pdbx_strand_id
1 'polypeptide(L)'
;MDDGYRAIGTEPFWAVTVKGSTAVLERPDRAPVRYAISRNDDRRAVRFLGEGFSMTVTEGPCSDGMSDAVWSDRVAVAFGEGTLNGCGGLRDDQGEP
;
A
#
# COMPACT_ATOMS: atom_id res chain seq x y z
N MET A 1 -3.74 19.05 -4.87
CA MET A 1 -3.46 17.78 -5.55
C MET A 1 -3.38 16.75 -4.45
N ASP A 2 -4.52 16.13 -4.15
CA ASP A 2 -4.61 15.04 -3.20
C ASP A 2 -4.22 13.76 -3.96
N ASP A 3 -2.93 13.61 -4.23
CA ASP A 3 -2.35 12.36 -4.76
C ASP A 3 -2.43 11.31 -3.65
N GLY A 4 -3.62 10.76 -3.48
CA GLY A 4 -3.87 9.67 -2.55
C GLY A 4 -3.09 8.44 -2.99
N TYR A 5 -2.28 7.89 -2.09
CA TYR A 5 -1.53 6.68 -2.37
C TYR A 5 -2.44 5.46 -2.23
N ARG A 6 -2.36 4.51 -3.17
CA ARG A 6 -3.12 3.25 -3.11
C ARG A 6 -2.19 2.06 -3.24
N ALA A 7 -2.42 1.07 -2.38
CA ALA A 7 -1.74 -0.22 -2.39
C ALA A 7 -2.77 -1.35 -2.40
N ILE A 8 -2.41 -2.47 -3.01
CA ILE A 8 -3.23 -3.68 -3.05
C ILE A 8 -2.35 -4.93 -2.83
N GLY A 9 -2.92 -5.98 -2.27
CA GLY A 9 -2.30 -7.29 -2.22
C GLY A 9 -3.25 -8.37 -2.70
N THR A 10 -2.68 -9.37 -3.37
CA THR A 10 -3.42 -10.46 -4.02
C THR A 10 -3.74 -11.58 -3.05
N GLU A 11 -2.85 -11.96 -2.13
CA GLU A 11 -3.14 -13.01 -1.15
C GLU A 11 -2.56 -12.75 0.26
N PRO A 12 -3.41 -12.66 1.29
CA PRO A 12 -4.87 -12.52 1.20
C PRO A 12 -5.25 -11.23 0.45
N PHE A 13 -6.47 -11.13 -0.10
CA PHE A 13 -6.90 -9.93 -0.82
C PHE A 13 -7.08 -8.74 0.13
N TRP A 14 -6.42 -7.62 -0.14
CA TRP A 14 -6.59 -6.37 0.61
C TRP A 14 -6.28 -5.15 -0.25
N ALA A 15 -6.81 -4.00 0.15
CA ALA A 15 -6.47 -2.70 -0.42
C ALA A 15 -6.27 -1.68 0.70
N VAL A 16 -5.29 -0.81 0.54
CA VAL A 16 -5.11 0.37 1.39
C VAL A 16 -5.19 1.62 0.53
N THR A 17 -6.05 2.54 0.94
CA THR A 17 -6.13 3.88 0.35
C THR A 17 -5.71 4.91 1.38
N VAL A 18 -4.66 5.67 1.08
CA VAL A 18 -4.17 6.77 1.90
C VAL A 18 -4.68 8.10 1.32
N LYS A 19 -5.35 8.89 2.15
CA LYS A 19 -5.75 10.26 1.83
C LYS A 19 -5.33 11.19 2.96
N GLY A 20 -4.39 12.10 2.68
CA GLY A 20 -3.81 12.98 3.69
C GLY A 20 -3.20 12.19 4.85
N SER A 21 -3.77 12.35 6.04
CA SER A 21 -3.37 11.67 7.28
C SER A 21 -4.28 10.50 7.67
N THR A 22 -5.05 9.96 6.73
CA THR A 22 -5.95 8.81 6.97
C THR A 22 -5.66 7.69 6.01
N ALA A 23 -5.44 6.48 6.54
CA ALA A 23 -5.37 5.24 5.79
C ALA A 23 -6.66 4.44 5.97
N VAL A 24 -7.21 3.93 4.88
CA VAL A 24 -8.38 3.04 4.90
C VAL A 24 -7.94 1.67 4.41
N LEU A 25 -8.00 0.67 5.29
CA LEU A 25 -7.74 -0.73 4.99
C LEU A 25 -9.05 -1.43 4.66
N GLU A 26 -9.14 -1.95 3.45
CA GLU A 26 -10.29 -2.68 2.92
C GLU A 26 -9.89 -4.15 2.71
N ARG A 27 -10.76 -5.05 3.15
CA ARG A 27 -10.60 -6.50 2.97
C ARG A 27 -11.96 -7.09 2.61
N PRO A 28 -12.05 -8.10 1.72
CA PRO A 28 -13.33 -8.67 1.32
C PRO A 28 -14.07 -9.32 2.49
N ASP A 29 -13.35 -9.91 3.45
CA ASP A 29 -13.94 -10.62 4.58
C ASP A 29 -14.29 -9.72 5.79
N ARG A 30 -13.91 -8.43 5.77
CA ARG A 30 -14.02 -7.54 6.94
C ARG A 30 -14.50 -6.14 6.54
N ALA A 31 -15.17 -5.46 7.45
CA ALA A 31 -15.51 -4.05 7.25
C ALA A 31 -14.24 -3.19 7.08
N PRO A 32 -14.28 -2.13 6.26
CA PRO A 32 -13.18 -1.19 6.11
C PRO A 32 -12.77 -0.57 7.44
N VAL A 33 -11.47 -0.56 7.73
CA VAL A 33 -10.92 0.03 8.95
C VAL A 33 -10.14 1.30 8.62
N ARG A 34 -10.37 2.36 9.39
CA ARG A 34 -9.71 3.65 9.21
C ARG A 34 -8.66 3.83 10.28
N TYR A 35 -7.45 4.20 9.87
CA TYR A 35 -6.33 4.50 10.74
C TYR A 35 -5.90 5.95 10.56
N ALA A 36 -5.71 6.66 11.66
CA ALA A 36 -4.99 7.91 11.65
C ALA A 36 -3.50 7.60 11.47
N ILE A 37 -2.88 8.20 10.46
CA ILE A 37 -1.50 7.93 10.09
C ILE A 37 -0.70 9.22 9.91
N SER A 38 0.60 9.10 10.08
CA SER A 38 1.60 10.10 9.76
C SER A 38 2.50 9.58 8.66
N ARG A 39 2.73 10.39 7.62
CA ARG A 39 3.66 10.08 6.55
C ARG A 39 5.08 10.45 6.98
N ASN A 40 6.01 9.52 6.83
CA ASN A 40 7.44 9.71 7.01
C ASN A 40 8.17 9.23 5.75
N ASP A 41 8.72 10.18 5.01
CA ASP A 41 9.49 9.88 3.79
C ASP A 41 10.97 9.71 4.16
N ASP A 42 11.50 8.51 3.92
CA ASP A 42 12.93 8.21 4.00
C ASP A 42 13.55 8.17 2.59
N ARG A 43 14.87 8.36 2.47
CA ARG A 43 15.58 8.36 1.16
C ARG A 43 15.45 7.07 0.34
N ARG A 44 14.91 5.99 0.92
CA ARG A 44 14.79 4.66 0.30
C ARG A 44 13.36 4.11 0.34
N ALA A 45 12.45 4.71 1.11
CA ALA A 45 11.13 4.17 1.36
C ALA A 45 10.21 5.25 1.95
N VAL A 46 8.92 5.16 1.66
CA VAL A 46 7.88 5.96 2.30
C VAL A 46 7.20 5.12 3.37
N ARG A 47 7.07 5.64 4.59
CA ARG A 47 6.42 4.96 5.71
C ARG A 47 5.18 5.73 6.14
N PHE A 48 4.09 5.02 6.37
CA PHE A 48 2.87 5.56 6.95
C PHE A 48 2.64 4.86 8.29
N LEU A 49 2.73 5.62 9.37
CA LEU A 49 2.69 5.10 10.73
C LEU A 49 1.44 5.60 11.45
N GLY A 50 0.67 4.68 12.01
CA GLY A 50 -0.51 4.96 12.82
C GLY A 50 -0.56 4.07 14.05
N GLU A 51 -1.55 4.32 14.91
CA GLU A 51 -1.75 3.48 16.08
C GLU A 51 -2.23 2.08 15.64
N GLY A 52 -1.41 1.06 15.90
CA GLY A 52 -1.69 -0.32 15.49
C GLY A 52 -1.62 -0.58 13.98
N PHE A 53 -1.07 0.36 13.20
CA PHE A 53 -0.92 0.26 11.75
C PHE A 53 0.42 0.83 11.28
N SER A 54 1.09 0.11 10.39
CA SER A 54 2.31 0.56 9.73
C SER A 54 2.29 0.10 8.29
N MET A 55 2.50 1.01 7.36
CA MET A 55 2.66 0.69 5.94
C MET A 55 4.01 1.20 5.47
N THR A 56 4.82 0.32 4.89
CA THR A 56 6.10 0.66 4.29
C THR A 56 6.03 0.45 2.79
N VAL A 57 6.27 1.51 2.05
CA VAL A 57 6.36 1.55 0.60
C VAL A 57 7.83 1.66 0.24
N THR A 58 8.33 0.70 -0.52
CA THR A 58 9.72 0.68 -0.99
C THR A 58 9.72 0.66 -2.50
N GLU A 59 10.46 1.57 -3.11
CA GLU A 59 10.64 1.59 -4.56
C GLU A 59 11.33 0.29 -5.01
N GLY A 60 10.78 -0.35 -6.04
CA GLY A 60 11.32 -1.54 -6.65
C GLY A 60 10.25 -2.41 -7.30
N PRO A 61 10.64 -3.22 -8.31
CA PRO A 61 9.70 -3.97 -9.13
C PRO A 61 8.90 -4.97 -8.28
N CYS A 62 7.60 -4.75 -8.17
CA CYS A 62 6.67 -5.64 -7.49
C CYS A 62 5.86 -6.40 -8.52
N SER A 63 6.03 -7.72 -8.57
CA SER A 63 5.16 -8.61 -9.34
C SER A 63 4.09 -9.13 -8.39
N ASP A 64 2.82 -9.07 -8.79
CA ASP A 64 1.71 -9.57 -7.97
C ASP A 64 1.62 -11.11 -7.92
N GLY A 65 2.60 -11.80 -8.53
CA GLY A 65 2.74 -13.26 -8.57
C GLY A 65 1.86 -13.94 -9.61
N MET A 66 0.87 -13.25 -10.18
CA MET A 66 -0.10 -13.81 -11.13
C MET A 66 -0.13 -13.10 -12.48
N SER A 67 0.38 -11.87 -12.56
CA SER A 67 0.42 -11.07 -13.78
C SER A 67 1.86 -10.63 -14.09
N ASP A 68 2.20 -10.52 -15.38
CA ASP A 68 3.40 -9.79 -15.87
C ASP A 68 3.37 -8.27 -15.54
N ALA A 69 2.38 -7.82 -14.76
CA ALA A 69 2.26 -6.46 -14.28
C ALA A 69 3.34 -6.18 -13.22
N VAL A 70 4.34 -5.40 -13.63
CA VAL A 70 5.32 -4.81 -12.72
C VAL A 70 4.74 -3.53 -12.16
N TRP A 71 4.72 -3.41 -10.84
CA TRP A 71 4.45 -2.16 -10.15
C TRP A 71 5.77 -1.54 -9.71
N SER A 72 5.82 -0.21 -9.68
CA SER A 72 7.03 0.51 -9.30
C SER A 72 7.34 0.40 -7.80
N ASP A 73 6.35 0.10 -6.96
CA ASP A 73 6.53 0.00 -5.51
C ASP A 73 6.12 -1.35 -4.92
N ARG A 74 6.91 -1.81 -3.95
CA ARG A 74 6.57 -2.87 -3.00
C ARG A 74 5.97 -2.27 -1.75
N VAL A 75 4.87 -2.85 -1.27
CA VAL A 75 4.17 -2.38 -0.08
C VAL A 75 4.05 -3.49 0.95
N ALA A 76 4.45 -3.20 2.18
CA ALA A 76 4.26 -4.06 3.34
C ALA A 76 3.39 -3.34 4.38
N VAL A 77 2.28 -3.93 4.76
CA VAL A 77 1.33 -3.42 5.74
C VAL A 77 1.35 -4.31 6.98
N ALA A 78 1.84 -3.79 8.10
CA ALA A 78 1.76 -4.43 9.40
C ALA A 78 0.62 -3.83 10.23
N PHE A 79 -0.21 -4.68 10.82
CA PHE A 79 -1.29 -4.29 11.73
C PHE A 79 -1.48 -5.40 12.78
N GLY A 80 -2.33 -5.17 13.78
CA GLY A 80 -2.46 -6.05 14.94
C GLY A 80 -2.66 -7.56 14.67
N GLU A 81 -3.15 -7.97 13.49
CA GLU A 81 -3.35 -9.39 13.15
C GLU A 81 -2.20 -9.99 12.32
N GLY A 82 -1.24 -9.19 11.84
CA GLY A 82 -0.12 -9.68 11.05
C GLY A 82 0.48 -8.67 10.08
N THR A 83 1.31 -9.17 9.17
CA THR A 83 1.90 -8.40 8.07
C THR A 83 1.39 -8.91 6.74
N LEU A 84 0.97 -7.99 5.88
CA LEU A 84 0.49 -8.22 4.54
C LEU A 84 1.46 -7.60 3.55
N ASN A 85 1.80 -8.33 2.50
CA ASN A 85 2.66 -7.85 1.43
C ASN A 85 1.82 -7.66 0.17
N GLY A 86 2.17 -6.64 -0.61
CA GLY A 86 1.45 -6.26 -1.81
C GLY A 86 2.25 -5.28 -2.65
N CYS A 87 1.60 -4.74 -3.66
CA CYS A 87 2.18 -3.80 -4.60
C CYS A 87 1.39 -2.48 -4.60
N GLY A 88 2.05 -1.38 -4.93
CA GLY A 88 1.44 -0.06 -5.00
C GLY A 88 2.15 0.85 -5.99
N GLY A 89 1.69 2.09 -6.06
CA GLY A 89 2.26 3.10 -6.95
C GLY A 89 1.71 3.03 -8.38
N LEU A 90 2.48 3.55 -9.33
CA LEU A 90 2.16 3.49 -10.75
C LEU A 90 2.33 2.04 -11.25
N ARG A 91 1.38 1.58 -12.04
CA ARG A 91 1.54 0.34 -12.83
C ARG A 91 2.47 0.69 -13.99
N ASP A 92 3.50 -0.11 -14.21
CA ASP A 92 4.46 0.11 -15.32
C ASP A 92 3.73 0.05 -16.69
N ASP A 93 2.64 -0.72 -16.78
CA ASP A 93 1.74 -0.81 -17.95
C ASP A 93 0.90 0.46 -18.21
N GLN A 94 0.82 1.40 -17.26
CA GLN A 94 0.20 2.71 -17.47
C GLN A 94 1.21 3.81 -17.86
N GLY A 95 2.45 3.41 -18.16
CA GLY A 95 3.51 4.27 -18.65
C GLY A 95 3.66 4.25 -20.18
N GLU A 96 2.62 4.56 -20.94
CA GLU A 96 2.79 5.03 -22.33
C GLU A 96 2.03 6.36 -22.53
N PRO A 97 2.69 7.43 -23.00
CA PRO A 97 2.01 8.59 -23.60
C PRO A 97 1.45 8.28 -24.99
#